data_AF-A0A836XHN1-F1
#
_entry.id   AF-A0A836XHN1-F1
#
_cell.length_a   1.000
_cell.length_b   1.000
_cell.length_c   1.000
_cell.angle_alpha   90.00
_cell.angle_beta   90.00
_cell.angle_gamma   90.00
#
_symmetry.space_group_name_H-M   'P 1'
#
loop_
_entity.id
_entity.type
_entity.pdbx_description
1 polymer ?
#
loop_
_entity_poly.entity_id
_entity_poly.type
_entity_poly.pdbx_seq_one_letter_code
_entity_poly.pdbx_strand_id
1 'polypeptide(L)' 'MGEGKCVQCDSNERLEYDHIIPVSKGGSNTVRNIQLLCETCNRQKSDSI' A
#
# COMPACT_ATOMS: atom_id res chain seq x y z
N MET A 1 -5.48 -3.75 19.71
CA MET A 1 -5.52 -2.65 18.73
C MET A 1 -4.41 -2.93 17.74
N GLY A 2 -4.75 -3.38 16.53
CA GLY A 2 -3.75 -3.70 15.51
C GLY A 2 -3.09 -2.40 15.07
N GLU A 3 -1.79 -2.32 15.30
CA GLU A 3 -0.98 -1.17 14.96
C GLU A 3 -1.03 -1.01 13.44
N GLY A 4 -1.68 0.05 12.95
CA GLY A 4 -1.64 0.39 11.54
C GLY A 4 -0.17 0.63 11.20
N LYS A 5 0.41 -0.28 10.44
CA LYS A 5 1.82 -0.26 10.08
C LYS A 5 2.01 -0.70 8.64
N CYS A 6 3.06 -0.15 8.04
CA CYS A 6 3.43 -0.40 6.67
C CYS A 6 3.74 -1.89 6.51
N VAL A 7 3.09 -2.55 5.55
CA VAL A 7 3.32 -3.98 5.30
C VAL A 7 4.69 -4.29 4.70
N GLN A 8 5.44 -3.26 4.29
CA GLN A 8 6.78 -3.40 3.70
C GLN A 8 7.91 -3.15 4.69
N CYS A 9 7.75 -2.20 5.62
CA CYS A 9 8.83 -1.77 6.52
C CYS A 9 8.45 -1.66 7.99
N ASP A 10 7.21 -2.04 8.36
CA ASP A 10 6.66 -1.93 9.72
C ASP A 10 6.54 -0.48 10.26
N SER A 11 6.86 0.54 9.45
CA SER A 11 6.71 1.94 9.85
C SER A 11 5.24 2.26 10.10
N ASN A 12 4.96 2.99 11.18
CA ASN A 12 3.63 3.49 11.53
C ASN A 12 3.46 4.99 11.17
N GLU A 13 4.42 5.56 10.46
CA GLU A 13 4.41 6.98 10.07
C GLU A 13 3.89 7.14 8.64
N ARG A 14 3.04 8.16 8.44
CA ARG A 14 2.52 8.60 7.13
C ARG A 14 2.04 7.44 6.25
N LEU A 15 1.09 6.70 6.80
CA LEU A 15 0.47 5.54 6.17
C LEU A 15 -0.60 5.94 5.16
N GLU A 16 -0.59 5.26 4.02
CA GLU A 16 -1.49 5.44 2.90
C GLU A 16 -2.07 4.09 2.47
N TYR A 17 -3.30 4.12 1.96
CA TYR A 17 -3.95 2.95 1.39
C TYR A 17 -3.56 2.83 -0.09
N ASP A 18 -2.85 1.76 -0.42
CA ASP A 18 -2.35 1.50 -1.77
C ASP A 18 -2.99 0.23 -2.35
N HIS A 19 -3.17 0.22 -3.68
CA HIS A 19 -3.65 -0.96 -4.38
C HIS A 19 -2.49 -1.92 -4.67
N ILE A 20 -2.54 -3.13 -4.13
CA ILE A 20 -1.52 -4.18 -4.38
C ILE A 20 -1.36 -4.40 -5.89
N ILE A 21 -2.48 -4.60 -6.57
CA ILE A 21 -2.56 -4.69 -8.03
C ILE A 21 -3.17 -3.38 -8.54
N PRO A 22 -2.47 -2.61 -9.39
CA PRO A 22 -3.02 -1.38 -9.96
C PRO A 22 -4.22 -1.71 -10.85
N VAL A 23 -5.22 -0.83 -10.85
CA VAL A 23 -6.45 -0.99 -11.65
C VAL A 23 -6.13 -1.19 -13.13
N SER A 24 -5.10 -0.51 -13.65
CA SER A 24 -4.62 -0.65 -15.03
C SER A 24 -4.17 -2.07 -15.41
N LYS A 25 -3.80 -2.91 -14.44
CA LYS A 25 -3.41 -4.32 -14.64
C LYS A 25 -4.52 -5.31 -14.27
N GLY A 26 -5.77 -4.84 -14.10
CA GLY A 26 -6.91 -5.66 -13.69
C GLY A 26 -7.08 -5.79 -12.18
N GLY A 27 -6.45 -4.90 -11.40
CA GLY A 27 -6.65 -4.84 -9.96
C GLY A 27 -8.09 -4.52 -9.58
N SER A 28 -8.66 -5.27 -8.65
CA SER A 28 -10.04 -5.07 -8.18
C SER A 28 -10.07 -4.08 -7.01
N ASN A 29 -11.09 -3.25 -6.88
CA ASN A 29 -11.25 -2.29 -5.76
C ASN A 29 -11.75 -2.96 -4.47
N THR A 30 -11.31 -4.19 -4.21
CA THR A 30 -11.70 -4.94 -3.02
C THR A 30 -10.75 -4.63 -1.87
N VAL A 31 -11.25 -4.70 -0.63
CA VAL A 31 -10.42 -4.55 0.59
C VAL A 31 -9.21 -5.48 0.59
N ARG A 32 -9.33 -6.65 -0.07
CA ARG A 32 -8.23 -7.62 -0.22
C ARG A 32 -7.10 -7.15 -1.14
N ASN A 33 -7.38 -6.22 -2.04
CA ASN A 33 -6.41 -5.61 -2.94
C ASN A 33 -5.88 -4.27 -2.39
N ILE A 34 -6.26 -3.88 -1.18
CA ILE A 34 -5.75 -2.70 -0.49
C ILE A 34 -4.72 -3.14 0.55
N GLN A 35 -3.57 -2.49 0.56
CA GLN A 35 -2.52 -2.64 1.56
C GLN A 35 -2.20 -1.29 2.20
N LEU A 36 -1.63 -1.33 3.40
CA LEU A 36 -1.18 -0.15 4.11
C LEU A 36 0.32 0.03 3.88
N LEU A 37 0.72 1.14 3.26
CA LEU A 37 2.12 1.48 3.00
C LEU A 37 2.45 2.84 3.57
N CYS A 38 3.67 3.05 4.08
CA CYS A 38 4.13 4.41 4.36
C CYS A 38 4.42 5.17 3.07
N GLU A 39 4.48 6.51 3.13
CA GLU A 39 4.75 7.36 1.97
C GLU A 39 5.99 6.90 1.16
N THR A 40 7.03 6.43 1.86
CA THR A 40 8.32 6.05 1.25
C THR A 40 8.18 4.75 0.46
N CYS A 41 7.50 3.76 1.02
CA CYS A 41 7.23 2.49 0.33
C CYS A 41 6.21 2.68 -0.79
N ASN A 42 5.20 3.53 -0.57
CA ASN A 42 4.20 3.87 -1.58
C ASN A 42 4.85 4.55 -2.79
N ARG A 43 5.72 5.56 -2.57
CA ARG A 43 6.47 6.24 -3.64
C ARG A 43 7.38 5.29 -4.42
N GLN A 44 8.12 4.42 -3.73
CA GLN A 44 8.96 3.41 -4.40
C GLN A 44 8.15 2.46 -5.27
N LYS A 45 6.98 2.01 -4.78
CA LYS A 45 6.10 1.12 -5.54
C LYS A 45 5.50 1.83 -6.76
N SER A 46 5.10 3.10 -6.62
CA SER A 46 4.51 3.88 -7.71
C SER A 46 5.50 4.20 -8.83
N ASP A 47 6.81 4.26 -8.53
CA ASP A 47 7.87 4.48 -9.53
C ASP A 47 8.15 3.23 -10.39
N SER A 48 7.81 2.04 -9.87
CA SER A 48 8.13 0.75 -10.48
C SER A 48 6.98 0.08 -11.24
N ILE A 49 5.82 0.75 -11.44
CA ILE A 49 4.58 0.11 -11.93
C ILE A 49 4.10 0.53 -13.32
#